data_AF-A0A7Y9MYF0-F1
#
_entry.id   AF-A0A7Y9MYF0-F1
#
_cell.length_a   1.000
_cell.length_b   1.000
_cell.length_c   1.000
_cell.angle_alpha   90.00
_cell.angle_beta   90.00
_cell.angle_gamma   90.00
#
_symmetry.space_group_name_H-M   'P 1'
#
loop_
_entity.id
_entity.type
_entity.pdbx_description
1 polymer ?
#
loop_
_entity_poly.entity_id
_entity_poly.type
_entity_poly.pdbx_seq_one_letter_code
_entity_poly.pdbx_strand_id
1 'polypeptide(L)'
;MQSQLAAVGVKVTLKLPQPAGYQSAISNGDFEMAIGGMGNGDIYQAYNNLLSSEFYVPSGEATANNFERYKSPEVDELLAEYRETVDTARQTEIVKELQRIVYDEMPVIGLYYGGIWGLFSDAKFTGWPSEEDPYMIPQNYDSAPLGIFTRLERVQEDDK
;
A
#
# COMPACT_ATOMS: atom_id res chain seq x y z
N MET A 1 9.71 -13.70 11.97
CA MET A 1 8.25 -13.78 12.21
C MET A 1 7.79 -15.17 12.69
N GLN A 2 7.93 -16.26 11.91
CA GLN A 2 7.44 -17.58 12.34
C GLN A 2 7.99 -18.04 13.70
N SER A 3 9.31 -17.89 13.94
CA SER A 3 9.94 -18.23 15.23
C SER A 3 9.48 -17.34 16.38
N GLN A 4 9.26 -16.05 16.14
CA GLN A 4 8.77 -15.09 17.13
C GLN A 4 7.33 -15.39 17.53
N LEU A 5 6.47 -15.73 16.57
CA LEU A 5 5.09 -16.15 16.82
C LEU A 5 5.04 -17.49 17.56
N ALA A 6 5.91 -18.44 17.22
CA ALA A 6 6.03 -19.70 17.94
C ALA A 6 6.44 -19.51 19.41
N ALA A 7 7.32 -18.54 19.69
CA ALA A 7 7.77 -18.24 21.06
C ALA A 7 6.62 -17.74 21.97
N VAL A 8 5.55 -17.17 21.40
CA VAL A 8 4.33 -16.77 22.10
C VAL A 8 3.18 -17.77 21.94
N GLY A 9 3.47 -18.98 21.42
CA GLY A 9 2.50 -20.07 21.30
C GLY A 9 1.66 -20.07 20.03
N VAL A 10 1.91 -19.18 19.06
CA VAL A 10 1.20 -19.12 17.79
C VAL A 10 1.91 -19.98 16.75
N LYS A 11 1.28 -21.09 16.34
CA LYS A 11 1.81 -21.98 15.30
C LYS A 11 1.44 -21.43 13.91
N VAL A 12 2.46 -21.13 13.11
CA VAL A 12 2.29 -20.61 11.74
C VAL A 12 2.87 -21.57 10.72
N THR A 13 2.14 -21.85 9.64
CA THR A 13 2.63 -22.58 8.48
C THR A 13 2.74 -21.63 7.30
N LEU A 14 3.93 -21.51 6.70
CA LEU A 14 4.13 -20.63 5.56
C LEU A 14 3.53 -21.26 4.28
N LYS A 15 2.72 -20.48 3.57
CA LYS A 15 2.25 -20.79 2.22
C LYS A 15 2.81 -19.73 1.28
N LEU A 16 3.52 -20.14 0.24
CA LEU A 16 4.18 -19.26 -0.74
C LEU A 16 3.59 -19.51 -2.14
N PRO A 17 2.34 -19.11 -2.40
CA PRO A 17 1.75 -19.26 -3.72
C PRO A 17 2.44 -18.34 -4.75
N GLN A 18 2.26 -18.66 -6.02
CA GLN A 18 2.65 -17.75 -7.12
C GLN A 18 1.83 -16.45 -7.05
N PRO A 19 2.32 -15.33 -7.62
CA PRO A 19 1.70 -14.01 -7.46
C PRO A 19 0.19 -13.96 -7.74
N ALA A 20 -0.29 -14.61 -8.79
CA ALA A 20 -1.72 -14.66 -9.11
C ALA A 20 -2.55 -15.41 -8.04
N GLY A 21 -2.00 -16.50 -7.49
CA GLY A 21 -2.64 -17.24 -6.40
C GLY A 21 -2.65 -16.44 -5.09
N TYR A 22 -1.55 -15.72 -4.79
CA TYR A 22 -1.50 -14.78 -3.67
C TYR A 22 -2.59 -13.72 -3.81
N GLN A 23 -2.64 -13.03 -4.96
CA GLN A 23 -3.60 -11.95 -5.19
C GLN A 23 -5.04 -12.45 -5.06
N SER A 24 -5.36 -13.62 -5.61
CA SER A 24 -6.69 -14.22 -5.47
C SER A 24 -7.05 -14.57 -4.03
N ALA A 25 -6.10 -15.07 -3.24
CA ALA A 25 -6.33 -15.41 -1.84
C ALA A 25 -6.62 -14.13 -1.02
N ILE A 26 -5.83 -13.07 -1.23
CA ILE A 26 -6.03 -11.77 -0.58
C ILE A 26 -7.36 -11.13 -0.96
N SER A 27 -7.64 -11.05 -2.26
CA SER A 27 -8.87 -10.45 -2.75
C SER A 27 -10.11 -11.17 -2.24
N ASN A 28 -10.06 -12.51 -2.11
CA ASN A 28 -11.19 -13.32 -1.64
C ASN A 28 -11.24 -13.48 -0.11
N GLY A 29 -10.23 -13.04 0.64
CA GLY A 29 -10.19 -13.25 2.09
C GLY A 29 -9.92 -14.72 2.48
N ASP A 30 -9.25 -15.48 1.62
CA ASP A 30 -8.84 -16.88 1.84
C ASP A 30 -7.45 -16.93 2.49
N PHE A 31 -7.34 -16.35 3.70
CA PHE A 31 -6.11 -16.34 4.48
C PHE A 31 -6.41 -16.17 5.97
N GLU A 32 -5.57 -16.74 6.84
CA GLU A 32 -5.59 -16.41 8.28
C GLU A 32 -4.66 -15.23 8.60
N MET A 33 -3.52 -15.15 7.91
CA MET A 33 -2.56 -14.05 7.99
C MET A 33 -1.89 -13.86 6.63
N ALA A 34 -1.66 -12.61 6.25
CA ALA A 34 -0.93 -12.24 5.05
C ALA A 34 -0.02 -11.04 5.29
N ILE A 35 1.05 -10.94 4.49
CA ILE A 35 1.90 -9.75 4.43
C ILE A 35 1.61 -9.06 3.10
N GLY A 36 1.00 -7.88 3.16
CA GLY A 36 0.76 -7.02 2.00
C GLY A 36 1.34 -5.62 2.20
N GLY A 37 1.41 -4.87 1.11
CA GLY A 37 1.64 -3.42 1.14
C GLY A 37 0.30 -2.68 1.21
N MET A 38 0.33 -1.48 1.78
CA MET A 38 -0.81 -0.56 1.82
C MET A 38 -0.34 0.88 1.68
N GLY A 39 -1.22 1.76 1.22
CA GLY A 39 -0.97 3.20 1.11
C GLY A 39 -0.16 3.59 -0.14
N ASN A 40 -0.42 4.79 -0.63
CA ASN A 40 0.20 5.37 -1.83
C ASN A 40 0.67 6.82 -1.60
N GLY A 41 0.85 7.22 -0.33
CA GLY A 41 1.27 8.56 0.07
C GLY A 41 0.12 9.55 0.33
N ASP A 42 -1.11 9.24 -0.10
CA ASP A 42 -2.30 10.00 0.26
C ASP A 42 -2.89 9.47 1.57
N ILE A 43 -3.01 10.35 2.57
CA ILE A 43 -3.44 9.97 3.93
C ILE A 43 -4.88 9.45 3.93
N TYR A 44 -5.78 10.15 3.23
CA TYR A 44 -7.19 9.77 3.20
C TYR A 44 -7.36 8.42 2.51
N GLN A 45 -6.77 8.26 1.33
CA GLN A 45 -6.85 7.02 0.57
C GLN A 45 -6.24 5.84 1.32
N ALA A 46 -5.16 6.07 2.08
CA ALA A 46 -4.57 5.02 2.92
C ALA A 46 -5.58 4.49 3.96
N TYR A 47 -6.25 5.38 4.71
CA TYR A 47 -7.26 4.95 5.69
C TYR A 47 -8.54 4.45 5.04
N ASN A 48 -8.99 5.05 3.94
CA ASN A 48 -10.21 4.62 3.23
C ASN A 48 -10.05 3.21 2.66
N ASN A 49 -8.95 2.96 1.94
CA ASN A 49 -8.68 1.63 1.37
C ASN A 49 -8.43 0.56 2.43
N LEU A 50 -8.01 0.96 3.63
CA LEU A 50 -7.78 0.04 4.73
C LEU A 50 -9.08 -0.28 5.47
N LEU A 51 -9.81 0.76 5.92
CA LEU A 51 -10.82 0.60 6.96
C LEU A 51 -12.27 0.82 6.49
N SER A 52 -12.48 1.38 5.29
CA SER A 52 -13.83 1.74 4.83
C SER A 52 -14.70 0.50 4.67
N SER A 53 -15.87 0.51 5.32
CA SER A 53 -16.84 -0.58 5.21
C SER A 53 -17.49 -0.67 3.82
N GLU A 54 -17.26 0.31 2.93
CA GLU A 54 -17.72 0.25 1.54
C GLU A 54 -17.10 -0.91 0.75
N PHE A 55 -15.89 -1.33 1.14
CA PHE A 55 -15.16 -2.44 0.55
C PHE A 55 -15.43 -3.78 1.26
N TYR A 56 -16.26 -3.77 2.31
CA TYR A 56 -16.58 -4.98 3.05
C TYR A 56 -17.41 -5.92 2.18
N VAL A 57 -16.89 -7.14 2.03
CA VAL A 57 -17.61 -8.29 1.49
C VAL A 57 -17.30 -9.51 2.35
N PRO A 58 -18.21 -10.49 2.47
CA PRO A 58 -17.93 -11.73 3.17
C PRO A 58 -16.72 -12.48 2.59
N SER A 59 -16.00 -13.24 3.41
CA SER A 59 -14.93 -14.13 2.92
C SER A 59 -15.46 -15.10 1.85
N GLY A 60 -14.69 -15.26 0.79
CA GLY A 60 -15.08 -15.95 -0.44
C GLY A 60 -15.48 -15.00 -1.58
N GLU A 61 -15.81 -13.74 -1.26
CA GLU A 61 -16.08 -12.70 -2.25
C GLU A 61 -14.85 -11.79 -2.45
N ALA A 62 -14.62 -11.43 -3.72
CA ALA A 62 -13.50 -10.60 -4.11
C ALA A 62 -13.75 -9.12 -3.74
N THR A 63 -12.77 -8.49 -3.10
CA THR A 63 -12.72 -7.04 -2.90
C THR A 63 -11.39 -6.47 -3.40
N ALA A 64 -11.35 -5.15 -3.63
CA ALA A 64 -10.16 -4.44 -4.08
C ALA A 64 -9.33 -3.85 -2.92
N ASN A 65 -9.93 -3.73 -1.73
CA ASN A 65 -9.43 -3.00 -0.57
C ASN A 65 -10.04 -3.60 0.71
N ASN A 66 -9.61 -3.16 1.90
CA ASN A 66 -10.08 -3.67 3.19
C ASN A 66 -10.02 -5.20 3.22
N PHE A 67 -8.82 -5.72 2.95
CA PHE A 67 -8.65 -7.16 2.77
C PHE A 67 -8.85 -7.93 4.09
N GLU A 68 -8.70 -7.28 5.23
CA GLU A 68 -8.97 -7.77 6.57
C GLU A 68 -10.48 -7.88 6.90
N ARG A 69 -11.35 -7.35 6.04
CA ARG A 69 -12.82 -7.33 6.22
C ARG A 69 -13.26 -6.59 7.48
N TYR A 70 -12.54 -5.53 7.79
CA TYR A 70 -12.86 -4.64 8.88
C TYR A 70 -14.18 -3.90 8.60
N LYS A 71 -14.94 -3.63 9.66
CA LYS A 71 -16.18 -2.88 9.57
C LYS A 71 -16.42 -2.14 10.88
N SER A 72 -16.50 -0.83 10.83
CA SER A 72 -16.79 0.01 12.00
C SER A 72 -17.63 1.22 11.59
N PRO A 73 -18.84 1.40 12.15
CA PRO A 73 -19.65 2.59 11.90
C PRO A 73 -18.93 3.89 12.29
N GLU A 74 -18.13 3.87 13.36
CA GLU A 74 -17.34 5.02 13.80
C GLU A 74 -16.30 5.43 12.76
N VAL A 75 -15.62 4.45 12.15
CA VAL A 75 -14.68 4.72 11.05
C VAL A 75 -15.41 5.27 9.83
N ASP A 76 -16.55 4.71 9.48
CA ASP A 76 -17.33 5.18 8.32
C ASP A 76 -17.75 6.65 8.50
N GLU A 77 -18.16 7.04 9.71
CA GLU A 77 -18.49 8.43 10.07
C GLU A 77 -17.27 9.35 9.95
N LEU A 78 -16.12 8.96 10.50
CA LEU A 78 -14.87 9.73 10.42
C LEU A 78 -14.39 9.91 8.96
N LEU A 79 -14.44 8.84 8.16
CA LEU A 79 -14.05 8.90 6.73
C LEU A 79 -15.01 9.77 5.91
N ALA A 80 -16.31 9.76 6.24
CA ALA A 80 -17.29 10.66 5.62
C ALA A 80 -17.00 12.12 5.98
N GLU A 81 -16.77 12.41 7.27
CA GLU A 81 -16.44 13.76 7.73
C GLU A 81 -15.14 14.28 7.11
N TYR A 82 -14.10 13.44 7.02
CA TYR A 82 -12.83 13.84 6.39
C TYR A 82 -13.04 14.32 4.96
N ARG A 83 -13.87 13.59 4.19
CA ARG A 83 -14.15 13.87 2.77
C ARG A 83 -14.85 15.21 2.57
N GLU A 84 -15.68 15.62 3.52
CA GLU A 84 -16.43 16.88 3.47
C GLU A 84 -15.65 18.07 4.06
N THR A 85 -14.64 17.80 4.88
CA THR A 85 -13.86 18.81 5.58
C THR A 85 -12.80 19.42 4.68
N VAL A 86 -12.78 20.75 4.58
CA VAL A 86 -11.72 21.54 3.90
C VAL A 86 -10.71 22.15 4.87
N ASP A 87 -11.02 22.20 6.16
CA ASP A 87 -10.09 22.66 7.19
C ASP A 87 -9.04 21.59 7.51
N THR A 88 -7.79 21.91 7.20
CA THR A 88 -6.64 21.04 7.46
C THR A 88 -6.43 20.70 8.93
N ALA A 89 -6.81 21.60 9.86
CA ALA A 89 -6.69 21.32 11.29
C ALA A 89 -7.67 20.22 11.70
N ARG A 90 -8.94 20.32 11.28
CA ARG A 90 -9.94 19.28 11.52
C ARG A 90 -9.60 17.95 10.82
N GLN A 91 -9.12 17.97 9.57
CA GLN A 91 -8.63 16.76 8.90
C GLN A 91 -7.53 16.05 9.71
N THR A 92 -6.61 16.82 10.32
CA THR A 92 -5.55 16.28 11.16
C THR A 92 -6.09 15.63 12.44
N GLU A 93 -7.14 16.19 13.04
CA GLU A 93 -7.81 15.59 14.20
C GLU A 93 -8.48 14.27 13.84
N ILE A 94 -9.25 14.24 12.76
CA ILE A 94 -9.90 13.02 12.26
C ILE A 94 -8.88 11.91 12.00
N VAL A 95 -7.73 12.25 11.40
CA VAL A 95 -6.65 11.28 11.17
C VAL A 95 -6.08 10.72 12.48
N LYS A 96 -5.99 11.51 13.55
CA LYS A 96 -5.57 11.02 14.87
C LYS A 96 -6.60 10.07 15.48
N GLU A 97 -7.88 10.35 15.26
CA GLU A 97 -8.99 9.48 15.69
C GLU A 97 -8.92 8.13 14.96
N LEU A 98 -8.79 8.14 13.62
CA LEU A 98 -8.58 6.93 12.81
C LEU A 98 -7.31 6.16 13.21
N GLN A 99 -6.21 6.87 13.45
CA GLN A 99 -4.95 6.26 13.91
C GLN A 99 -5.14 5.55 15.26
N ARG A 100 -5.91 6.15 16.17
CA ARG A 100 -6.20 5.55 17.47
C ARG A 100 -7.01 4.26 17.31
N ILE A 101 -8.00 4.24 16.43
CA ILE A 101 -8.78 3.03 16.12
C ILE A 101 -7.86 1.92 15.60
N VAL A 102 -6.97 2.23 14.65
CA VAL A 102 -5.99 1.24 14.15
C VAL A 102 -5.10 0.70 15.27
N TYR A 103 -4.69 1.56 16.21
CA TYR A 103 -3.85 1.16 17.34
C TYR A 103 -4.60 0.29 18.35
N ASP A 104 -5.84 0.65 18.67
CA ASP A 104 -6.64 -0.01 19.71
C ASP A 104 -7.26 -1.33 19.19
N GLU A 105 -7.69 -1.38 17.93
CA GLU A 105 -8.38 -2.55 17.35
C GLU A 105 -7.45 -3.47 16.53
N MET A 106 -6.29 -2.96 16.10
CA MET A 106 -5.30 -3.70 15.31
C MET A 106 -5.87 -4.48 14.10
N PRO A 107 -6.71 -3.87 13.23
CA PRO A 107 -7.22 -4.54 12.03
C PRO A 107 -6.09 -5.00 11.10
N VAL A 108 -4.98 -4.25 11.12
CA VAL A 108 -3.71 -4.59 10.50
C VAL A 108 -2.56 -4.25 11.44
N ILE A 109 -1.43 -4.93 11.25
CA ILE A 109 -0.21 -4.71 12.05
C ILE A 109 0.86 -4.10 11.16
N GLY A 110 1.22 -2.84 11.40
CA GLY A 110 2.32 -2.17 10.71
C GLY A 110 3.66 -2.80 11.05
N LEU A 111 4.44 -3.17 10.03
CA LEU A 111 5.75 -3.82 10.20
C LEU A 111 6.92 -2.87 9.92
N TYR A 112 6.92 -2.26 8.74
CA TYR A 112 7.96 -1.33 8.28
C TYR A 112 7.47 -0.55 7.06
N TYR A 113 8.15 0.55 6.73
CA TYR A 113 7.95 1.25 5.46
C TYR A 113 8.69 0.52 4.34
N GLY A 114 7.95 0.02 3.35
CA GLY A 114 8.53 -0.58 2.16
C GLY A 114 9.33 0.45 1.35
N GLY A 115 10.48 0.04 0.82
CA GLY A 115 11.23 0.87 -0.12
C GLY A 115 10.48 1.01 -1.44
N ILE A 116 10.61 2.18 -2.08
CA ILE A 116 10.23 2.34 -3.47
C ILE A 116 11.32 1.68 -4.31
N TRP A 117 10.96 0.66 -5.09
CA TRP A 117 11.92 -0.14 -5.84
C TRP A 117 12.09 0.39 -7.25
N GLY A 118 13.27 0.94 -7.53
CA GLY A 118 13.68 1.42 -8.84
C GLY A 118 15.11 1.05 -9.14
N LEU A 119 15.32 0.21 -10.16
CA LEU A 119 16.65 -0.14 -10.66
C LEU A 119 16.65 0.07 -12.16
N PHE A 120 17.62 0.83 -12.64
CA PHE A 120 17.78 1.13 -14.06
C PHE A 120 19.24 0.98 -14.48
N SER A 121 19.44 0.83 -15.79
CA SER A 121 20.76 0.75 -16.40
C SER A 121 20.94 1.92 -17.36
N ASP A 122 22.07 2.59 -17.22
CA ASP A 122 22.54 3.68 -18.07
C ASP A 122 23.23 3.19 -19.36
N ALA A 123 23.42 1.87 -19.52
CA ALA A 123 24.17 1.30 -20.64
C ALA A 123 23.59 1.60 -22.04
N LYS A 124 22.30 1.93 -22.11
CA LYS A 124 21.60 2.26 -23.37
C LYS A 124 20.77 3.55 -23.28
N PHE A 125 20.35 3.93 -22.09
CA PHE A 125 19.47 5.08 -21.89
C PHE A 125 19.93 5.88 -20.68
N THR A 126 20.06 7.19 -20.84
CA THR A 126 20.29 8.16 -19.77
C THR A 126 19.00 8.95 -19.51
N GLY A 127 19.06 9.94 -18.61
CA GLY A 127 17.89 10.77 -18.25
C GLY A 127 16.96 10.10 -17.24
N TRP A 128 17.41 9.05 -16.54
CA TRP A 128 16.67 8.44 -15.44
C TRP A 128 16.51 9.42 -14.27
N PRO A 129 15.38 9.35 -13.52
CA PRO A 129 15.21 10.18 -12.34
C PRO A 129 16.26 9.82 -11.28
N SER A 130 16.76 10.85 -10.60
CA SER A 130 17.80 10.73 -9.59
C SER A 130 17.54 11.70 -8.42
N GLU A 131 18.39 11.68 -7.40
CA GLU A 131 18.33 12.70 -6.34
C GLU A 131 18.60 14.11 -6.89
N GLU A 132 19.45 14.23 -7.92
CA GLU A 132 19.80 15.52 -8.54
C GLU A 132 18.74 16.03 -9.51
N ASP A 133 17.99 15.15 -10.18
CA ASP A 133 16.80 15.48 -10.99
C ASP A 133 15.62 14.58 -10.61
N PRO A 134 14.90 14.90 -9.51
CA PRO A 134 13.84 14.05 -8.95
C PRO A 134 12.49 14.26 -9.65
N TYR A 135 12.47 14.23 -10.99
CA TYR A 135 11.28 14.56 -11.77
C TYR A 135 10.18 13.47 -11.74
N MET A 136 10.52 12.25 -11.34
CA MET A 136 9.59 11.13 -11.20
C MET A 136 10.09 10.10 -10.19
N ILE A 137 9.19 9.35 -9.57
CA ILE A 137 9.52 8.21 -8.73
C ILE A 137 10.05 7.06 -9.61
N PRO A 138 11.21 6.44 -9.32
CA PRO A 138 11.85 5.45 -10.20
C PRO A 138 11.18 4.06 -10.21
N GLN A 139 9.85 3.97 -10.04
CA GLN A 139 9.12 2.70 -9.98
C GLN A 139 8.68 2.22 -11.38
N ASN A 140 8.55 0.91 -11.56
CA ASN A 140 8.20 0.27 -12.84
C ASN A 140 6.70 -0.09 -12.98
N TYR A 141 5.85 0.47 -12.13
CA TYR A 141 4.40 0.25 -12.08
C TYR A 141 3.65 1.58 -11.97
N ASP A 142 2.31 1.52 -12.06
CA ASP A 142 1.42 2.68 -12.17
C ASP A 142 1.77 3.60 -13.35
N SER A 143 1.59 4.92 -13.18
CA SER A 143 1.83 5.93 -14.22
C SER A 143 3.28 6.40 -14.30
N ALA A 144 4.14 6.04 -13.34
CA ALA A 144 5.53 6.50 -13.28
C ALA A 144 6.34 6.17 -14.55
N PRO A 145 6.26 4.94 -15.14
CA PRO A 145 6.98 4.62 -16.36
C PRO A 145 6.66 5.57 -17.52
N LEU A 146 5.40 6.01 -17.64
CA LEU A 146 4.97 6.92 -18.71
C LEU A 146 5.70 8.26 -18.60
N GLY A 147 5.84 8.80 -17.39
CA GLY A 147 6.59 10.04 -17.17
C GLY A 147 8.09 9.85 -17.40
N ILE A 148 8.66 8.74 -16.93
CA ILE A 148 10.08 8.42 -17.13
C ILE A 148 10.43 8.38 -18.63
N PHE A 149 9.63 7.68 -19.43
CA PHE A 149 9.88 7.51 -20.86
C PHE A 149 9.88 8.81 -21.66
N THR A 150 9.26 9.88 -21.16
CA THR A 150 9.31 11.19 -21.83
C THR A 150 10.65 11.91 -21.71
N ARG A 151 11.53 11.46 -20.81
CA ARG A 151 12.85 12.05 -20.55
C ARG A 151 14.03 11.13 -20.87
N LEU A 152 13.78 9.85 -21.19
CA LEU A 152 14.86 8.94 -21.53
C LEU A 152 15.51 9.33 -22.85
N GLU A 153 16.83 9.41 -22.84
CA GLU A 153 17.65 9.66 -24.03
C GLU A 153 18.48 8.43 -24.33
N ARG A 154 18.58 8.04 -25.60
CA ARG A 154 19.43 6.93 -26.00
C ARG A 154 20.89 7.39 -25.98
N VAL A 155 21.77 6.61 -25.34
CA VAL A 155 23.23 6.83 -25.38
C VAL A 155 23.70 6.78 -26.83
N GLN A 156 24.35 7.84 -27.31
CA GLN A 156 24.92 7.87 -28.66
C GLN A 156 26.26 7.12 -28.69
N GLU A 157 26.62 6.54 -29.83
CA GLU A 157 27.86 5.74 -29.96
C GLU A 157 29.14 6.56 -29.74
N ASP A 158 29.05 7.89 -29.87
CA ASP A 158 30.17 8.83 -29.69
C ASP A 158 30.45 9.21 -28.23
N ASP A 159 29.56 8.87 -27.29
CA ASP A 159 29.73 9.08 -25.83
C ASP A 159 30.47 7.88 -25.13
N LYS A 160 31.05 7.03 -25.98
CA LYS A 160 32.09 5.99 -25.79
C LYS A 160 33.28 6.26 -24.88
#